data_AF-A0A1H6Q6U3-F1
#
_entry.id   AF-A0A1H6Q6U3-F1
#
_cell.length_a   1.000
_cell.length_b   1.000
_cell.length_c   1.000
_cell.angle_alpha   90.00
_cell.angle_beta   90.00
_cell.angle_gamma   90.00
#
_symmetry.space_group_name_H-M   'P 1'
#
loop_
_entity.id
_entity.type
_entity.pdbx_description
1 polymer ?
#
loop_
_entity_poly.entity_id
_entity_poly.type
_entity_poly.pdbx_seq_one_letter_code
_entity_poly.pdbx_strand_id
1 'polypeptide(L)'
;MTYLSAQPYITDSWNDICYPVNPVWLSDILPDYDIIATDRQQLIVGEPIGGRKTVFGIQSADYAIIPNALIKQVVEKLFTNYALQIKYTSTGEFSISIIFPQSISIGGENVQRSIILTNSYNGKTPFTIQGQTLTSMMDNNIAVGSSMYRDICKNALMGWADSFGELSSYRNWLSRDISGKEKPKKLKGQPVEKVHQAKGQLRKIQHSRLSPELFQEQLYQMLASQVPKSSTLTETIYEHLQQRTVEKTDEKILKALPIPVQLAKQAHERLRLEQRLLGTDPSYWLMYNAVNHALFNARSSLTLNDRYKLDERVFHQIAASSFA
;
A
#
# COMPACT_ATOMS: atom_id res chain seq x y z
N MET A 1 -24.01 -4.34 9.92
CA MET A 1 -23.35 -3.84 8.69
C MET A 1 -22.65 -5.01 8.01
N THR A 2 -23.24 -5.53 6.95
CA THR A 2 -22.64 -6.60 6.14
C THR A 2 -21.46 -5.97 5.40
N TYR A 3 -20.23 -6.36 5.73
CA TYR A 3 -19.08 -5.98 4.90
C TYR A 3 -19.31 -6.62 3.53
N LEU A 4 -19.73 -5.82 2.54
CA LEU A 4 -19.73 -6.26 1.16
C LEU A 4 -18.27 -6.58 0.82
N SER A 5 -17.95 -7.87 0.75
CA SER A 5 -16.68 -8.32 0.23
C SER A 5 -16.60 -7.86 -1.22
N ALA A 6 -15.88 -6.77 -1.45
CA ALA A 6 -15.70 -6.19 -2.77
C ALA A 6 -14.47 -6.85 -3.40
N GLN A 7 -14.66 -7.44 -4.58
CA GLN A 7 -13.55 -7.70 -5.47
C GLN A 7 -13.12 -6.35 -6.05
N PRO A 8 -11.82 -5.99 -6.00
CA PRO A 8 -11.35 -4.77 -6.63
C PRO A 8 -11.56 -4.85 -8.15
N TYR A 9 -12.07 -3.77 -8.73
CA TYR A 9 -12.06 -3.53 -10.17
C TYR A 9 -10.68 -3.02 -10.58
N ILE A 10 -10.29 -3.29 -11.82
CA ILE A 10 -9.02 -2.86 -12.39
C ILE A 10 -9.30 -1.95 -13.59
N THR A 11 -8.59 -0.83 -13.66
CA THR A 11 -8.60 0.09 -14.81
C THR A 11 -7.21 0.67 -15.04
N ASP A 12 -6.93 1.07 -16.27
CA ASP A 12 -5.76 1.82 -16.71
C ASP A 12 -6.10 3.29 -17.02
N SER A 13 -7.31 3.75 -16.67
CA SER A 13 -7.84 5.06 -17.00
C SER A 13 -8.13 5.90 -15.76
N TRP A 14 -7.60 7.12 -15.73
CA TRP A 14 -7.97 8.11 -14.72
C TRP A 14 -9.45 8.46 -14.74
N ASN A 15 -10.09 8.42 -15.90
CA ASN A 15 -11.48 8.86 -16.03
C ASN A 15 -12.42 8.04 -15.15
N ASP A 16 -12.11 6.76 -14.94
CA ASP A 16 -12.93 5.85 -14.14
C ASP A 16 -12.94 6.18 -12.64
N ILE A 17 -11.94 6.93 -12.16
CA ILE A 17 -11.80 7.30 -10.74
C ILE A 17 -11.79 8.81 -10.47
N CYS A 18 -11.65 9.64 -11.51
CA CYS A 18 -11.66 11.10 -11.45
C CYS A 18 -13.05 11.69 -11.69
N TYR A 19 -14.06 11.15 -11.02
CA TYR A 19 -15.40 11.71 -11.01
C TYR A 19 -15.58 12.76 -9.91
N PRO A 20 -16.56 13.68 -10.03
CA PRO A 20 -16.84 14.67 -8.99
C PRO A 20 -17.23 14.01 -7.65
N VAL A 21 -16.64 14.51 -6.57
CA VAL A 21 -16.96 14.12 -5.19
C VAL A 21 -17.12 15.38 -4.37
N ASN A 22 -18.24 15.49 -3.66
CA ASN A 22 -18.59 16.67 -2.90
C ASN A 22 -19.04 16.29 -1.47
N PRO A 23 -18.67 17.10 -0.46
CA PRO A 23 -19.35 17.05 0.82
C PRO A 23 -20.77 17.60 0.67
N VAL A 24 -21.76 16.90 1.21
CA VAL A 24 -23.17 17.31 1.25
C VAL A 24 -23.64 17.23 2.69
N TRP A 25 -24.32 18.25 3.20
CA TRP A 25 -24.84 18.19 4.56
C TRP A 25 -25.92 17.12 4.67
N LEU A 26 -25.88 16.35 5.77
CA LEU A 26 -26.89 15.33 6.03
C LEU A 26 -28.30 15.95 6.11
N SER A 27 -28.41 17.18 6.62
CA SER A 27 -29.66 17.95 6.69
C SER A 27 -30.26 18.25 5.33
N ASP A 28 -29.42 18.45 4.32
CA ASP A 28 -29.87 18.77 2.96
C ASP A 28 -30.48 17.52 2.29
N ILE A 29 -30.07 16.32 2.71
CA ILE A 29 -30.60 15.04 2.21
C ILE A 29 -31.82 14.57 3.00
N LEU A 30 -31.87 14.88 4.30
CA LEU A 30 -32.95 14.47 5.21
C LEU A 30 -33.64 15.70 5.84
N PRO A 31 -34.31 16.54 5.02
CA PRO A 31 -34.84 17.83 5.48
C PRO A 31 -35.96 17.70 6.52
N ASP A 32 -36.67 16.57 6.55
CA ASP A 32 -37.81 16.32 7.43
C ASP A 32 -37.43 15.72 8.80
N TYR A 33 -36.13 15.55 9.06
CA TYR A 33 -35.63 14.91 10.28
C TYR A 33 -34.78 15.88 11.10
N ASP A 34 -35.04 15.91 12.42
CA ASP A 34 -34.16 16.59 13.36
C ASP A 34 -32.86 15.79 13.54
N ILE A 35 -31.77 16.30 12.98
CA ILE A 35 -30.45 15.71 13.13
C ILE A 35 -29.87 16.18 14.46
N ILE A 36 -29.89 15.30 15.46
CA ILE A 36 -29.23 15.53 16.75
C ILE A 36 -27.72 15.70 16.48
N ALA A 37 -27.12 16.72 17.10
CA ALA A 37 -25.72 17.10 16.89
C ALA A 37 -24.77 15.90 17.07
N THR A 38 -24.35 15.31 15.94
CA THR A 38 -23.26 14.34 15.87
C THR A 38 -22.06 15.01 15.27
N ASP A 39 -20.87 14.45 15.50
CA ASP A 39 -19.63 14.82 14.83
C ASP A 39 -19.64 14.48 13.33
N ARG A 40 -20.66 13.77 12.82
CA ARG A 40 -20.75 13.23 11.46
C ARG A 40 -21.87 13.88 10.64
N GLN A 41 -21.66 15.13 10.27
CA GLN A 41 -22.70 15.98 9.68
C GLN A 41 -22.63 16.06 8.16
N GLN A 42 -21.54 15.58 7.54
CA GLN A 42 -21.35 15.62 6.10
C GLN A 42 -21.28 14.23 5.48
N LEU A 43 -21.97 14.08 4.36
CA LEU A 43 -21.95 12.93 3.48
C LEU A 43 -20.94 13.17 2.37
N ILE A 44 -20.09 12.17 2.10
CA ILE A 44 -19.19 12.18 0.96
C ILE A 44 -19.93 11.57 -0.22
N VAL A 45 -20.42 12.41 -1.13
CA VAL A 45 -21.23 11.98 -2.26
C VAL A 45 -20.42 12.11 -3.54
N GLY A 46 -20.36 11.03 -4.33
CA GLY A 46 -19.80 11.08 -5.67
C GLY A 46 -20.64 10.31 -6.67
N GLU A 47 -20.35 10.52 -7.95
CA GLU A 47 -21.10 9.92 -9.04
C GLU A 47 -20.14 9.22 -10.01
N PRO A 48 -19.84 7.93 -9.77
CA PRO A 48 -19.02 7.13 -10.69
C PRO A 48 -19.62 7.11 -12.10
N ILE A 49 -18.77 7.01 -13.12
CA ILE A 49 -19.20 6.95 -14.52
C ILE A 49 -20.18 5.79 -14.72
N GLY A 50 -21.33 6.06 -15.33
CA GLY A 50 -22.39 5.07 -15.55
C GLY A 50 -23.09 4.58 -14.28
N GLY A 51 -22.76 5.16 -13.13
CA GLY A 51 -23.34 4.84 -11.83
C GLY A 51 -24.46 5.82 -11.41
N ARG A 52 -24.94 5.63 -10.19
CA ARG A 52 -25.82 6.58 -9.50
C ARG A 52 -25.01 7.38 -8.48
N LYS A 53 -25.53 8.55 -8.07
CA LYS A 53 -25.02 9.25 -6.89
C LYS A 53 -24.92 8.29 -5.71
N THR A 54 -23.72 8.17 -5.18
CA THR A 54 -23.35 7.19 -4.17
C THR A 54 -22.76 7.91 -2.97
N VAL A 55 -23.25 7.55 -1.79
CA VAL A 55 -22.69 8.00 -0.51
C VAL A 55 -21.54 7.05 -0.15
N PHE A 56 -20.30 7.55 -0.19
CA PHE A 56 -19.10 6.77 0.13
C PHE A 56 -18.81 6.73 1.64
N GLY A 57 -19.18 7.78 2.37
CA GLY A 57 -18.95 7.86 3.81
C GLY A 57 -19.70 9.01 4.46
N ILE A 58 -19.69 8.99 5.80
CA ILE A 58 -20.20 10.07 6.64
C ILE A 58 -19.04 10.54 7.51
N GLN A 59 -18.72 11.83 7.42
CA GLN A 59 -17.54 12.44 8.02
C GLN A 59 -17.90 13.70 8.80
N SER A 60 -16.93 14.19 9.58
CA SER A 60 -17.05 15.49 10.23
C SER A 60 -17.01 16.62 9.23
N ALA A 61 -17.62 17.75 9.61
CA ALA A 61 -17.73 18.93 8.77
C ALA A 61 -16.36 19.50 8.34
N ASP A 62 -15.33 19.25 9.15
CA ASP A 62 -13.97 19.70 8.89
C ASP A 62 -13.12 18.68 8.12
N TYR A 63 -13.69 17.56 7.64
CA TYR A 63 -12.90 16.56 6.92
C TYR A 63 -12.59 17.01 5.49
N ALA A 64 -11.31 17.25 5.18
CA ALA A 64 -10.88 17.54 3.82
C ALA A 64 -10.88 16.27 2.94
N ILE A 65 -11.69 16.29 1.89
CA ILE A 65 -11.69 15.26 0.84
C ILE A 65 -10.60 15.60 -0.17
N ILE A 66 -9.86 14.59 -0.61
CA ILE A 66 -8.85 14.72 -1.68
C ILE A 66 -9.41 14.09 -2.95
N PRO A 67 -9.91 14.87 -3.94
CA PRO A 67 -10.32 14.32 -5.22
C PRO A 67 -9.15 13.66 -5.96
N ASN A 68 -9.39 12.49 -6.57
CA ASN A 68 -8.40 11.83 -7.41
C ASN A 68 -7.92 12.70 -8.58
N ALA A 69 -8.73 13.68 -9.02
CA ALA A 69 -8.33 14.66 -10.02
C ALA A 69 -7.10 15.50 -9.58
N LEU A 70 -6.97 15.82 -8.29
CA LEU A 70 -5.79 16.54 -7.78
C LEU A 70 -4.54 15.67 -7.85
N ILE A 71 -4.68 14.37 -7.53
CA ILE A 71 -3.59 13.39 -7.62
C ILE A 71 -3.13 13.28 -9.08
N LYS A 72 -4.08 13.09 -10.01
CA LYS A 72 -3.82 13.04 -11.46
C LYS A 72 -3.02 14.26 -11.92
N GLN A 73 -3.47 15.47 -11.58
CA GLN A 73 -2.80 16.72 -11.98
C GLN A 73 -1.34 16.78 -11.53
N VAL A 74 -1.04 16.35 -10.30
CA VAL A 74 0.34 16.33 -9.80
C VAL A 74 1.18 15.27 -10.52
N VAL A 75 0.63 14.07 -10.71
CA VAL A 75 1.30 12.97 -11.43
C VAL A 75 1.62 13.38 -12.87
N GLU A 76 0.64 13.88 -13.62
CA GLU A 76 0.80 14.29 -15.03
C GLU A 76 1.73 15.51 -15.18
N LYS A 77 1.85 16.35 -14.15
CA LYS A 77 2.81 17.46 -14.13
C LYS A 77 4.25 16.97 -13.96
N LEU A 78 4.49 15.89 -13.20
CA LEU A 78 5.82 15.38 -12.90
C LEU A 78 6.30 14.30 -13.88
N PHE A 79 5.38 13.48 -14.36
CA PHE A 79 5.72 12.28 -15.11
C PHE A 79 4.96 12.27 -16.44
N THR A 80 5.73 12.27 -17.54
CA THR A 80 5.18 12.27 -18.91
C THR A 80 5.16 10.88 -19.54
N ASN A 81 5.91 9.92 -18.98
CA ASN A 81 6.02 8.56 -19.48
C ASN A 81 5.81 7.57 -18.34
N TYR A 82 4.55 7.22 -18.08
CA TYR A 82 4.16 6.19 -17.13
C TYR A 82 2.98 5.38 -17.68
N ALA A 83 2.91 4.12 -17.27
CA ALA A 83 1.70 3.31 -17.40
C ALA A 83 0.88 3.41 -16.09
N LEU A 84 -0.44 3.34 -16.22
CA LEU A 84 -1.36 3.45 -15.09
C LEU A 84 -2.01 2.09 -14.83
N GLN A 85 -2.04 1.69 -13.57
CA GLN A 85 -2.95 0.66 -13.10
C GLN A 85 -3.62 1.10 -11.81
N ILE A 86 -4.93 1.06 -11.79
CA ILE A 86 -5.72 1.40 -10.62
C ILE A 86 -6.54 0.18 -10.21
N LYS A 87 -6.48 -0.15 -8.92
CA LYS A 87 -7.39 -1.07 -8.26
C LYS A 87 -8.34 -0.29 -7.37
N TYR A 88 -9.65 -0.42 -7.59
CA TYR A 88 -10.63 0.34 -6.82
C TYR A 88 -11.84 -0.50 -6.44
N THR A 89 -12.51 -0.12 -5.36
CA THR A 89 -13.69 -0.83 -4.84
C THR A 89 -14.95 0.02 -5.02
N SER A 90 -16.12 -0.64 -5.00
CA SER A 90 -17.41 0.06 -4.97
C SER A 90 -17.63 0.86 -3.67
N THR A 91 -16.79 0.66 -2.66
CA THR A 91 -16.80 1.42 -1.40
C THR A 91 -15.91 2.66 -1.45
N GLY A 92 -15.36 3.02 -2.62
CA GLY A 92 -14.57 4.22 -2.81
C GLY A 92 -13.17 4.16 -2.21
N GLU A 93 -12.55 2.97 -2.20
CA GLU A 93 -11.12 2.83 -1.92
C GLU A 93 -10.34 2.70 -3.23
N PHE A 94 -9.17 3.31 -3.31
CA PHE A 94 -8.33 3.35 -4.50
C PHE A 94 -6.89 3.00 -4.15
N SER A 95 -6.28 2.14 -4.96
CA SER A 95 -4.84 1.90 -5.05
C SER A 95 -4.42 2.24 -6.48
N ILE A 96 -3.59 3.26 -6.62
CA ILE A 96 -3.18 3.87 -7.87
C ILE A 96 -1.69 3.58 -8.05
N SER A 97 -1.36 2.73 -9.01
CA SER A 97 0.01 2.38 -9.35
C SER A 97 0.45 3.18 -10.58
N ILE A 98 1.42 4.08 -10.36
CA ILE A 98 2.12 4.82 -11.41
C ILE A 98 3.35 4.00 -11.78
N ILE A 99 3.37 3.40 -12.96
CA ILE A 99 4.37 2.42 -13.38
C ILE A 99 5.33 3.08 -14.35
N PHE A 100 6.62 3.00 -14.07
CA PHE A 100 7.65 3.64 -14.86
C PHE A 100 8.33 2.67 -15.83
N PRO A 101 8.98 3.17 -16.90
CA PRO A 101 9.68 2.32 -17.85
C PRO A 101 10.95 1.66 -17.29
N GLN A 102 11.53 2.21 -16.21
CA GLN A 102 12.70 1.60 -15.57
C GLN A 102 12.31 0.25 -14.99
N SER A 103 13.11 -0.78 -15.28
CA SER A 103 12.88 -2.13 -14.78
C SER A 103 14.17 -2.77 -14.31
N ILE A 104 14.02 -3.76 -13.43
CA ILE A 104 15.08 -4.67 -13.01
C ILE A 104 14.69 -6.10 -13.40
N SER A 105 15.68 -6.96 -13.59
CA SER A 105 15.44 -8.37 -13.91
C SER A 105 15.54 -9.21 -12.63
N ILE A 106 14.43 -9.84 -12.22
CA ILE A 106 14.40 -10.78 -11.09
C ILE A 106 13.85 -12.10 -11.62
N GLY A 107 14.59 -13.20 -11.50
CA GLY A 107 14.04 -14.53 -11.80
C GLY A 107 13.61 -14.74 -13.26
N GLY A 108 14.22 -14.04 -14.21
CA GLY A 108 13.88 -14.13 -15.64
C GLY A 108 12.70 -13.25 -16.07
N GLU A 109 12.11 -12.46 -15.18
CA GLU A 109 11.10 -11.45 -15.49
C GLU A 109 11.62 -10.03 -15.28
N ASN A 110 11.09 -9.10 -16.07
CA ASN A 110 11.33 -7.67 -15.88
C ASN A 110 10.27 -7.09 -14.95
N VAL A 111 10.72 -6.60 -13.81
CA VAL A 111 9.89 -5.94 -12.80
C VAL A 111 10.10 -4.43 -12.93
N GLN A 112 9.02 -3.69 -13.17
CA GLN A 112 9.08 -2.26 -13.41
C GLN A 112 9.07 -1.49 -12.09
N ARG A 113 9.72 -0.35 -12.03
CA ARG A 113 9.57 0.57 -10.90
C ARG A 113 8.17 1.17 -10.91
N SER A 114 7.62 1.41 -9.73
CA SER A 114 6.35 2.09 -9.59
C SER A 114 6.32 3.03 -8.40
N ILE A 115 5.28 3.85 -8.33
CA ILE A 115 4.81 4.52 -7.12
C ILE A 115 3.38 4.07 -6.87
N ILE A 116 3.08 3.72 -5.62
CA ILE A 116 1.73 3.33 -5.21
C ILE A 116 1.14 4.44 -4.36
N LEU A 117 0.02 5.01 -4.79
CA LEU A 117 -0.75 5.99 -4.05
C LEU A 117 -2.06 5.33 -3.60
N THR A 118 -2.41 5.44 -2.33
CA THR A 118 -3.74 5.03 -1.85
C THR A 118 -4.57 6.25 -1.53
N ASN A 119 -5.85 6.22 -1.90
CA ASN A 119 -6.82 7.23 -1.52
C ASN A 119 -8.15 6.57 -1.13
N SER A 120 -9.00 7.27 -0.40
CA SER A 120 -10.34 6.78 -0.07
C SER A 120 -11.35 7.88 0.17
N TYR A 121 -12.57 7.66 -0.29
CA TYR A 121 -13.72 8.51 -0.03
C TYR A 121 -14.59 8.02 1.13
N ASN A 122 -14.36 6.80 1.62
CA ASN A 122 -15.10 6.27 2.77
C ASN A 122 -14.51 6.67 4.13
N GLY A 123 -13.35 7.33 4.13
CA GLY A 123 -12.61 7.81 5.31
C GLY A 123 -12.06 6.73 6.24
N LYS A 124 -12.10 5.45 5.85
CA LYS A 124 -11.45 4.35 6.61
C LYS A 124 -9.96 4.22 6.29
N THR A 125 -9.58 4.57 5.06
CA THR A 125 -8.23 4.43 4.55
C THR A 125 -7.66 5.82 4.31
N PRO A 126 -6.57 6.22 5.01
CA PRO A 126 -5.96 7.52 4.79
C PRO A 126 -5.28 7.57 3.41
N PHE A 127 -5.01 8.80 2.94
CA PHE A 127 -4.10 8.97 1.82
C PHE A 127 -2.70 8.47 2.21
N THR A 128 -2.10 7.60 1.39
CA THR A 128 -0.73 7.14 1.60
C THR A 128 0.05 7.13 0.30
N ILE A 129 1.37 7.29 0.43
CA ILE A 129 2.33 7.00 -0.62
C ILE A 129 3.10 5.78 -0.13
N GLN A 130 2.99 4.68 -0.87
CA GLN A 130 3.62 3.40 -0.53
C GLN A 130 3.38 2.93 0.90
N GLY A 131 2.14 3.07 1.39
CA GLY A 131 1.76 2.64 2.73
C GLY A 131 2.12 3.60 3.86
N GLN A 132 2.84 4.70 3.60
CA GLN A 132 3.09 5.73 4.60
C GLN A 132 2.13 6.92 4.43
N THR A 133 1.55 7.37 5.54
CA THR A 133 0.67 8.54 5.54
C THR A 133 1.46 9.82 5.28
N LEU A 134 0.79 10.81 4.68
CA LEU A 134 1.35 12.15 4.42
C LEU A 134 2.02 12.76 5.68
N THR A 135 1.35 12.63 6.82
CA THR A 135 1.82 13.12 8.12
C THR A 135 3.08 12.41 8.61
N SER A 136 3.16 11.09 8.42
CA SER A 136 4.33 10.30 8.85
C SER A 136 5.58 10.60 8.02
N MET A 137 5.41 10.92 6.74
CA MET A 137 6.51 11.27 5.83
C MET A 137 7.12 12.63 6.21
N MET A 138 6.28 13.61 6.58
CA MET A 138 6.73 14.94 6.99
C MET A 138 7.50 14.94 8.31
N ASP A 139 7.12 14.05 9.24
CA ASP A 139 7.71 14.04 10.59
C ASP A 139 9.09 13.36 10.65
N ASN A 140 9.44 12.49 9.68
CA ASN A 140 10.55 11.56 9.88
C ASN A 140 11.64 11.53 8.79
N ASN A 141 11.62 12.37 7.75
CA ASN A 141 12.58 12.28 6.62
C ASN A 141 12.74 10.82 6.11
N ILE A 142 11.68 10.02 6.19
CA ILE A 142 11.74 8.61 5.80
C ILE A 142 11.76 8.59 4.28
N ALA A 143 12.81 7.98 3.72
CA ALA A 143 12.86 7.71 2.30
C ALA A 143 11.67 6.79 1.95
N VAL A 144 10.86 7.26 1.01
CA VAL A 144 9.80 6.47 0.38
C VAL A 144 10.48 5.27 -0.28
N GLY A 145 9.94 4.07 -0.04
CA GLY A 145 10.53 2.84 -0.56
C GLY A 145 10.57 2.80 -2.09
N SER A 146 11.29 1.86 -2.67
CA SER A 146 11.20 1.60 -4.11
C SER A 146 10.16 0.52 -4.35
N SER A 147 8.92 0.94 -4.59
CA SER A 147 7.88 0.00 -5.01
C SER A 147 8.14 -0.48 -6.43
N MET A 148 7.77 -1.73 -6.66
CA MET A 148 7.96 -2.46 -7.90
C MET A 148 6.63 -2.94 -8.44
N TYR A 149 6.55 -3.21 -9.73
CA TYR A 149 5.35 -3.64 -10.40
C TYR A 149 5.65 -4.82 -11.32
N ARG A 150 4.87 -5.90 -11.15
CA ARG A 150 4.98 -7.10 -11.98
C ARG A 150 3.84 -7.17 -12.96
N ASP A 151 4.19 -7.16 -14.25
CA ASP A 151 3.18 -7.15 -15.31
C ASP A 151 2.42 -8.48 -15.43
N ILE A 152 3.13 -9.61 -15.25
CA ILE A 152 2.56 -10.97 -15.31
C ILE A 152 1.38 -11.14 -14.35
N CYS A 153 1.44 -10.45 -13.21
CA CYS A 153 0.51 -10.58 -12.11
C CYS A 153 -0.36 -9.34 -11.92
N LYS A 154 -0.10 -8.27 -12.69
CA LYS A 154 -0.81 -7.00 -12.60
C LYS A 154 -0.93 -6.56 -11.14
N ASN A 155 0.20 -6.52 -10.44
CA ASN A 155 0.28 -6.19 -9.02
C ASN A 155 1.52 -5.35 -8.72
N ALA A 156 1.34 -4.45 -7.76
CA ALA A 156 2.41 -3.62 -7.24
C ALA A 156 2.88 -4.18 -5.89
N LEU A 157 4.18 -4.17 -5.70
CA LEU A 157 4.93 -4.66 -4.55
C LEU A 157 5.56 -3.46 -3.85
N MET A 158 5.42 -3.40 -2.54
CA MET A 158 5.93 -2.28 -1.76
C MET A 158 7.40 -2.49 -1.42
N GLY A 159 8.16 -1.38 -1.39
CA GLY A 159 9.58 -1.33 -1.04
C GLY A 159 9.86 -1.48 0.46
N TRP A 160 9.29 -2.48 1.14
CA TRP A 160 9.27 -2.53 2.61
C TRP A 160 10.67 -2.56 3.26
N ALA A 161 11.63 -3.25 2.63
CA ALA A 161 12.99 -3.35 3.15
C ALA A 161 13.76 -2.02 3.03
N ASP A 162 13.35 -1.11 2.16
CA ASP A 162 14.04 0.18 1.95
C ASP A 162 13.89 1.14 3.14
N SER A 163 13.01 0.81 4.09
CA SER A 163 12.93 1.48 5.39
C SER A 163 14.20 1.28 6.24
N PHE A 164 15.05 0.31 5.87
CA PHE A 164 16.31 0.00 6.53
C PHE A 164 17.49 0.50 5.69
N GLY A 165 18.52 1.02 6.35
CA GLY A 165 19.73 1.52 5.66
C GLY A 165 20.58 0.40 5.06
N GLU A 166 20.65 -0.77 5.71
CA GLU A 166 21.52 -1.88 5.31
C GLU A 166 20.86 -3.25 5.52
N LEU A 167 21.31 -4.23 4.72
CA LEU A 167 20.86 -5.62 4.81
C LEU A 167 21.16 -6.25 6.17
N SER A 168 22.31 -5.93 6.77
CA SER A 168 22.72 -6.42 8.09
C SER A 168 21.71 -6.01 9.18
N SER A 169 21.33 -4.73 9.20
CA SER A 169 20.33 -4.17 10.12
C SER A 169 18.97 -4.83 9.94
N TYR A 170 18.54 -5.02 8.69
CA TYR A 170 17.28 -5.67 8.37
C TYR A 170 17.25 -7.15 8.82
N ARG A 171 18.30 -7.92 8.51
CA ARG A 171 18.41 -9.34 8.94
C ARG A 171 18.42 -9.49 10.46
N ASN A 172 19.14 -8.60 11.16
CA ASN A 172 19.15 -8.57 12.63
C ASN A 172 17.78 -8.22 13.21
N TRP A 173 17.00 -7.38 12.54
CA TRP A 173 15.63 -7.08 12.95
C TRP A 173 14.71 -8.30 12.75
N LEU A 174 14.79 -8.98 11.61
CA LEU A 174 14.02 -10.19 11.32
C LEU A 174 14.28 -11.30 12.35
N SER A 175 15.54 -11.53 12.74
CA SER A 175 15.89 -12.60 13.70
C SER A 175 15.38 -12.34 15.12
N ARG A 176 15.27 -11.07 15.52
CA ARG A 176 14.69 -10.69 16.82
C ARG A 176 13.19 -10.97 16.88
N ASP A 177 12.48 -10.75 15.78
CA ASP A 177 11.03 -10.97 15.71
C ASP A 177 10.67 -12.47 15.70
N ILE A 178 11.48 -13.32 15.05
CA ILE A 178 11.31 -14.79 15.06
C ILE A 178 11.46 -15.39 16.46
N SER A 179 12.30 -14.81 17.31
CA SER A 179 12.62 -15.41 18.61
C SER A 179 11.51 -15.29 19.67
N GLY A 180 10.50 -14.43 19.48
CA GLY A 180 9.25 -14.36 20.28
C GLY A 180 9.40 -14.26 21.81
N LYS A 181 10.62 -14.17 22.33
CA LYS A 181 11.00 -14.31 23.73
C LYS A 181 12.12 -13.34 24.05
N GLU A 182 11.83 -12.06 23.99
CA GLU A 182 12.39 -11.11 24.95
C GLU A 182 11.56 -9.83 24.91
N LYS A 183 10.75 -9.60 25.94
CA LYS A 183 10.49 -8.21 26.34
C LYS A 183 11.87 -7.59 26.53
N PRO A 184 12.20 -6.44 25.91
CA PRO A 184 13.53 -5.88 26.03
C PRO A 184 13.77 -5.59 27.51
N LYS A 185 14.61 -6.41 28.16
CA LYS A 185 15.23 -6.02 29.41
C LYS A 185 16.07 -4.81 29.07
N LYS A 186 15.68 -3.64 29.59
CA LYS A 186 16.51 -2.43 29.58
C LYS A 186 17.81 -2.75 30.30
N LEU A 187 18.82 -3.21 29.55
CA LEU A 187 20.20 -3.26 29.98
C LEU A 187 20.65 -1.81 30.11
N LYS A 188 20.75 -1.34 31.35
CA LYS A 188 21.39 -0.07 31.66
C LYS A 188 22.84 -0.17 31.16
N GLY A 189 23.21 0.67 30.19
CA GLY A 189 24.62 0.95 29.89
C GLY A 189 25.10 0.79 28.46
N GLN A 190 24.24 0.51 27.47
CA GLN A 190 24.64 0.62 26.05
C GLN A 190 23.79 1.66 25.33
N PRO A 191 24.40 2.54 24.51
CA PRO A 191 23.66 3.53 23.74
C PRO A 191 22.83 2.76 22.73
N VAL A 192 21.53 2.67 22.99
CA VAL A 192 20.55 2.45 21.94
C VAL A 192 20.79 3.59 20.96
N GLU A 193 21.25 3.28 19.75
CA GLU A 193 21.16 4.20 18.62
C GLU A 193 19.68 4.53 18.46
N LYS A 194 19.28 5.61 19.13
CA LYS A 194 18.05 6.31 18.86
C LYS A 194 18.19 6.72 17.41
N VAL A 195 17.39 6.10 16.55
CA VAL A 195 16.95 6.73 15.31
C VAL A 195 16.69 8.19 15.67
N HIS A 196 17.50 9.08 15.11
CA HIS A 196 17.55 10.48 15.48
C HIS A 196 16.16 11.09 15.31
N GLN A 197 15.36 11.09 16.38
CA GLN A 197 14.22 11.98 16.54
C GLN A 197 14.81 13.38 16.71
N ALA A 198 15.06 14.03 15.57
CA ALA A 198 15.32 15.44 15.53
C ALA A 198 14.13 16.14 16.21
N LYS A 199 14.42 16.81 17.32
CA LYS A 199 13.47 17.70 18.00
C LYS A 199 13.17 18.88 17.07
N GLY A 200 12.18 18.71 16.21
CA GLY A 200 11.39 19.76 15.60
C GLY A 200 9.94 19.41 15.85
N GLN A 201 9.31 20.01 16.85
CA GLN A 201 7.85 19.93 17.02
C GLN A 201 7.19 20.71 15.87
N LEU A 202 7.06 20.08 14.71
CA LEU A 202 6.10 20.51 13.70
C LEU A 202 4.75 19.92 14.11
N ARG A 203 3.79 20.82 14.33
CA ARG A 203 2.44 20.50 14.82
C ARG A 203 1.81 19.47 13.89
N LYS A 204 1.36 18.33 14.44
CA LYS A 204 0.43 17.40 13.78
C LYS A 204 -0.61 18.21 13.00
N ILE A 205 -0.54 18.16 11.67
CA ILE A 205 -1.55 18.79 10.82
C ILE A 205 -2.83 18.00 11.07
N GLN A 206 -3.80 18.63 11.74
CA GLN A 206 -5.16 18.11 11.77
C GLN A 206 -5.67 18.12 10.33
N HIS A 207 -6.28 17.02 9.87
CA HIS A 207 -6.87 16.90 8.52
C HIS A 207 -7.83 18.05 8.19
N SER A 208 -8.34 18.77 9.20
CA SER A 208 -9.13 19.99 9.09
C SER A 208 -8.45 21.21 8.48
N ARG A 209 -7.15 21.16 8.19
CA ARG A 209 -6.39 22.29 7.59
C ARG A 209 -5.76 21.99 6.24
N LEU A 210 -6.04 20.83 5.64
CA LEU A 210 -5.46 20.45 4.36
C LEU A 210 -6.28 21.09 3.21
N SER A 211 -5.86 22.26 2.73
CA SER A 211 -6.47 22.82 1.51
C SER A 211 -6.04 22.00 0.28
N PRO A 212 -6.85 21.96 -0.79
CA PRO A 212 -6.47 21.32 -2.05
C PRO A 212 -5.11 21.77 -2.58
N GLU A 213 -4.82 23.06 -2.50
CA GLU A 213 -3.58 23.67 -3.00
C GLU A 213 -2.37 23.20 -2.18
N LEU A 214 -2.51 23.22 -0.85
CA LEU A 214 -1.46 22.74 0.06
C LEU A 214 -1.19 21.25 -0.16
N PHE A 215 -2.24 20.44 -0.35
CA PHE A 215 -2.08 19.03 -0.68
C PHE A 215 -1.32 18.82 -1.99
N GLN A 216 -1.65 19.57 -3.04
CA GLN A 216 -0.97 19.46 -4.33
C GLN A 216 0.51 19.83 -4.24
N GLU A 217 0.84 20.91 -3.53
CA GLU A 217 2.23 21.32 -3.32
C GLU A 217 3.01 20.24 -2.55
N GLN A 218 2.43 19.73 -1.48
CA GLN A 218 3.03 18.68 -0.67
C GLN A 218 3.24 17.39 -1.48
N LEU A 219 2.21 16.94 -2.19
CA LEU A 219 2.30 15.76 -3.04
C LEU A 219 3.37 15.95 -4.12
N TYR A 220 3.43 17.14 -4.74
CA TYR A 220 4.45 17.46 -5.74
C TYR A 220 5.86 17.33 -5.17
N GLN A 221 6.13 17.93 -4.00
CA GLN A 221 7.46 17.85 -3.36
C GLN A 221 7.83 16.40 -3.00
N MET A 222 6.87 15.61 -2.51
CA MET A 222 7.08 14.21 -2.16
C MET A 222 7.36 13.34 -3.37
N LEU A 223 6.64 13.56 -4.48
CA LEU A 223 6.85 12.80 -5.71
C LEU A 223 8.09 13.25 -6.49
N ALA A 224 8.41 14.54 -6.47
CA ALA A 224 9.62 15.08 -7.10
C ALA A 224 10.91 14.60 -6.43
N SER A 225 10.85 14.34 -5.12
CA SER A 225 11.99 13.81 -4.34
C SER A 225 12.18 12.29 -4.50
N GLN A 226 11.32 11.61 -5.27
CA GLN A 226 11.51 10.21 -5.67
C GLN A 226 12.59 10.09 -6.75
N VAL A 227 13.83 10.39 -6.36
CA VAL A 227 14.99 10.17 -7.23
C VAL A 227 15.29 8.67 -7.25
N PRO A 228 15.28 8.02 -8.42
CA PRO A 228 15.60 6.61 -8.52
C PRO A 228 17.01 6.33 -7.99
N LYS A 229 17.12 5.57 -6.90
CA LYS A 229 18.39 4.99 -6.45
C LYS A 229 18.81 3.90 -7.44
N SER A 230 20.11 3.69 -7.65
CA SER A 230 20.64 2.70 -8.60
C SER A 230 20.31 1.27 -8.19
N SER A 231 20.35 0.97 -6.89
CA SER A 231 19.93 -0.30 -6.31
C SER A 231 19.29 -0.05 -4.94
N THR A 232 18.22 -0.76 -4.61
CA THR A 232 17.57 -0.66 -3.29
C THR A 232 17.67 -1.94 -2.50
N LEU A 233 17.51 -1.83 -1.18
CA LEU A 233 17.60 -3.01 -0.31
C LEU A 233 16.50 -4.00 -0.64
N THR A 234 15.30 -3.53 -1.00
CA THR A 234 14.19 -4.37 -1.43
C THR A 234 14.53 -5.16 -2.70
N GLU A 235 15.21 -4.55 -3.67
CA GLU A 235 15.69 -5.26 -4.86
C GLU A 235 16.65 -6.40 -4.46
N THR A 236 17.60 -6.13 -3.57
CA THR A 236 18.51 -7.15 -3.01
C THR A 236 17.76 -8.27 -2.29
N ILE A 237 16.70 -7.96 -1.54
CA ILE A 237 15.86 -8.99 -0.91
C ILE A 237 15.15 -9.82 -1.96
N TYR A 238 14.55 -9.21 -2.98
CA TYR A 238 13.87 -9.95 -4.04
C TYR A 238 14.81 -10.90 -4.79
N GLU A 239 16.03 -10.45 -5.09
CA GLU A 239 17.07 -11.32 -5.68
C GLU A 239 17.42 -12.50 -4.76
N HIS A 240 17.59 -12.25 -3.46
CA HIS A 240 17.83 -13.32 -2.48
C HIS A 240 16.66 -14.31 -2.43
N LEU A 241 15.42 -13.81 -2.38
CA LEU A 241 14.21 -14.65 -2.39
C LEU A 241 14.10 -15.49 -3.66
N GLN A 242 14.55 -14.97 -4.80
CA GLN A 242 14.53 -15.69 -6.07
C GLN A 242 15.58 -16.80 -6.11
N GLN A 243 16.75 -16.61 -5.52
CA GLN A 243 17.82 -17.62 -5.46
C GLN A 243 17.50 -18.78 -4.50
N ARG A 244 16.54 -18.58 -3.58
CA ARG A 244 16.08 -19.62 -2.65
C ARG A 244 14.91 -20.41 -3.21
N THR A 245 15.16 -21.68 -3.54
CA THR A 245 14.13 -22.64 -3.93
C THR A 245 13.29 -23.04 -2.72
N VAL A 246 11.99 -23.25 -2.93
CA VAL A 246 11.05 -23.75 -1.94
C VAL A 246 11.12 -25.27 -1.91
N GLU A 247 11.53 -25.84 -0.80
CA GLU A 247 11.54 -27.29 -0.61
C GLU A 247 10.18 -27.82 -0.14
N LYS A 248 9.97 -29.14 -0.15
CA LYS A 248 8.73 -29.77 0.38
C LYS A 248 8.50 -29.44 1.86
N THR A 249 9.56 -29.21 2.63
CA THR A 249 9.50 -28.77 4.02
C THR A 249 8.91 -27.36 4.15
N ASP A 250 9.09 -26.53 3.13
CA ASP A 250 8.72 -25.12 3.09
C ASP A 250 7.26 -24.92 2.66
N GLU A 251 6.57 -25.95 2.17
CA GLU A 251 5.13 -25.89 1.89
C GLU A 251 4.28 -25.53 3.13
N LYS A 252 4.82 -25.76 4.33
CA LYS A 252 4.20 -25.35 5.59
C LYS A 252 4.25 -23.83 5.81
N ILE A 253 5.19 -23.11 5.17
CA ILE A 253 5.35 -21.66 5.30
C ILE A 253 4.06 -20.96 4.88
N LEU A 254 3.50 -21.30 3.72
CA LEU A 254 2.23 -20.73 3.24
C LEU A 254 1.08 -20.88 4.25
N LYS A 255 1.04 -22.00 4.99
CA LYS A 255 0.03 -22.25 6.04
C LYS A 255 0.31 -21.48 7.34
N ALA A 256 1.56 -21.10 7.58
CA ALA A 256 1.99 -20.34 8.75
C ALA A 256 1.96 -18.82 8.54
N LEU A 257 1.70 -18.35 7.31
CA LEU A 257 1.56 -16.93 7.02
C LEU A 257 0.32 -16.33 7.72
N PRO A 258 0.35 -15.05 8.11
CA PRO A 258 -0.71 -14.38 8.87
C PRO A 258 -1.85 -13.95 7.95
N ILE A 259 -2.27 -14.82 7.03
CA ILE A 259 -3.33 -14.55 6.06
C ILE A 259 -4.49 -15.54 6.25
N PRO A 260 -5.73 -15.14 5.90
CA PRO A 260 -6.86 -16.05 5.89
C PRO A 260 -6.58 -17.32 5.06
N VAL A 261 -7.02 -18.47 5.57
CA VAL A 261 -6.79 -19.80 4.94
C VAL A 261 -7.25 -19.84 3.48
N GLN A 262 -8.34 -19.14 3.14
CA GLN A 262 -8.83 -19.04 1.76
C GLN A 262 -7.84 -18.30 0.84
N LEU A 263 -7.19 -17.24 1.33
CA LEU A 263 -6.16 -16.53 0.56
C LEU A 263 -4.90 -17.37 0.42
N ALA A 264 -4.51 -18.12 1.46
CA ALA A 264 -3.38 -19.06 1.36
C ALA A 264 -3.63 -20.14 0.29
N LYS A 265 -4.85 -20.68 0.19
CA LYS A 265 -5.23 -21.62 -0.87
C LYS A 265 -5.15 -20.98 -2.27
N GLN A 266 -5.64 -19.75 -2.42
CA GLN A 266 -5.55 -19.03 -3.70
C GLN A 266 -4.11 -18.68 -4.09
N ALA A 267 -3.28 -18.32 -3.12
CA ALA A 267 -1.85 -18.10 -3.32
C ALA A 267 -1.16 -19.39 -3.77
N HIS A 268 -1.50 -20.55 -3.19
CA HIS A 268 -0.93 -21.82 -3.61
C HIS A 268 -1.26 -22.17 -5.07
N GLU A 269 -2.51 -21.99 -5.49
CA GLU A 269 -2.91 -22.20 -6.88
C GLU A 269 -2.25 -21.19 -7.82
N ARG A 270 -2.09 -19.94 -7.37
CA ARG A 270 -1.39 -18.91 -8.13
C ARG A 270 0.09 -19.23 -8.31
N LEU A 271 0.77 -19.71 -7.27
CA LEU A 271 2.16 -20.15 -7.32
C LEU A 271 2.36 -21.21 -8.40
N ARG A 272 1.51 -22.24 -8.43
CA ARG A 272 1.54 -23.29 -9.47
C ARG A 272 1.32 -22.78 -10.89
N LEU A 273 0.52 -21.72 -11.03
CA LEU A 273 0.30 -21.08 -12.32
C LEU A 273 1.54 -20.28 -12.74
N GLU A 274 2.13 -19.50 -11.84
CA GLU A 274 3.35 -18.72 -12.13
C GLU A 274 4.54 -19.61 -12.46
N GLN A 275 4.73 -20.74 -11.76
CA GLN A 275 5.76 -21.72 -12.10
C GLN A 275 5.63 -22.23 -13.54
N ARG A 276 4.40 -22.53 -13.98
CA ARG A 276 4.14 -23.00 -15.35
C ARG A 276 4.36 -21.90 -16.39
N LEU A 277 3.98 -20.66 -16.08
CA LEU A 277 4.17 -19.52 -16.99
C LEU A 277 5.64 -19.15 -17.17
N LEU A 278 6.42 -19.22 -16.09
CA LEU A 278 7.84 -18.85 -16.08
C LEU A 278 8.76 -20.02 -16.41
N GLY A 279 8.28 -21.27 -16.33
CA GLY A 279 9.10 -22.45 -16.54
C GLY A 279 10.19 -22.64 -15.47
N THR A 280 9.96 -22.12 -14.26
CA THR A 280 10.92 -22.14 -13.15
C THR A 280 10.41 -22.93 -11.95
N ASP A 281 11.34 -23.47 -11.18
CA ASP A 281 11.07 -24.06 -9.87
C ASP A 281 10.47 -23.04 -8.90
N PRO A 282 9.73 -23.48 -7.86
CA PRO A 282 9.14 -22.55 -6.90
C PRO A 282 10.26 -21.88 -6.10
N SER A 283 10.29 -20.56 -6.09
CA SER A 283 11.18 -19.76 -5.25
C SER A 283 10.39 -19.04 -4.16
N TYR A 284 11.09 -18.56 -3.12
CA TYR A 284 10.46 -17.71 -2.11
C TYR A 284 9.92 -16.40 -2.73
N TRP A 285 10.55 -15.93 -3.81
CA TRP A 285 10.06 -14.81 -4.62
C TRP A 285 8.69 -15.11 -5.23
N LEU A 286 8.53 -16.26 -5.89
CA LEU A 286 7.22 -16.65 -6.45
C LEU A 286 6.18 -16.89 -5.36
N MET A 287 6.58 -17.41 -4.20
CA MET A 287 5.69 -17.58 -3.05
C MET A 287 5.15 -16.24 -2.55
N TYR A 288 6.03 -15.26 -2.31
CA TYR A 288 5.63 -13.91 -1.89
C TYR A 288 4.67 -13.29 -2.90
N ASN A 289 5.01 -13.38 -4.17
CA ASN A 289 4.21 -12.83 -5.25
C ASN A 289 2.82 -13.44 -5.35
N ALA A 290 2.72 -14.76 -5.23
CA ALA A 290 1.45 -15.44 -5.27
C ALA A 290 0.54 -15.01 -4.11
N VAL A 291 1.11 -14.77 -2.92
CA VAL A 291 0.38 -14.23 -1.77
C VAL A 291 -0.04 -12.79 -1.98
N ASN A 292 0.86 -11.92 -2.46
CA ASN A 292 0.53 -10.54 -2.80
C ASN A 292 -0.61 -10.48 -3.84
N HIS A 293 -0.50 -11.28 -4.92
CA HIS A 293 -1.56 -11.39 -5.92
C HIS A 293 -2.89 -11.82 -5.30
N ALA A 294 -2.91 -12.83 -4.43
CA ALA A 294 -4.13 -13.25 -3.73
C ALA A 294 -4.67 -12.12 -2.84
N LEU A 295 -3.81 -11.43 -2.09
CA LEU A 295 -4.19 -10.32 -1.22
C LEU A 295 -4.85 -9.18 -1.98
N PHE A 296 -4.49 -8.89 -3.22
CA PHE A 296 -5.03 -7.72 -3.95
C PHE A 296 -6.07 -8.06 -5.03
N ASN A 297 -6.25 -9.32 -5.40
CA ASN A 297 -7.22 -9.72 -6.42
C ASN A 297 -8.39 -10.56 -5.87
N ALA A 298 -8.24 -11.14 -4.68
CA ALA A 298 -9.30 -11.93 -4.07
C ALA A 298 -10.45 -11.09 -3.54
N ARG A 299 -11.67 -11.64 -3.65
CA ARG A 299 -12.83 -11.18 -2.89
C ARG A 299 -12.58 -11.44 -1.40
N SER A 300 -12.53 -10.38 -0.61
CA SER A 300 -12.26 -10.45 0.83
C SER A 300 -12.96 -9.29 1.54
N SER A 301 -13.22 -9.45 2.84
CA SER A 301 -13.74 -8.39 3.72
C SER A 301 -12.67 -7.37 4.15
N LEU A 302 -11.40 -7.62 3.80
CA LEU A 302 -10.27 -6.74 4.10
C LEU A 302 -10.33 -5.46 3.26
N THR A 303 -10.12 -4.32 3.93
CA THR A 303 -9.89 -3.03 3.25
C THR A 303 -8.58 -3.08 2.46
N LEU A 304 -8.39 -2.15 1.52
CA LEU A 304 -7.09 -2.03 0.83
C LEU A 304 -5.93 -1.80 1.81
N ASN A 305 -6.14 -1.00 2.86
CA ASN A 305 -5.15 -0.75 3.90
C ASN A 305 -4.78 -2.03 4.67
N ASP A 306 -5.77 -2.84 5.05
CA ASP A 306 -5.52 -4.11 5.75
C ASP A 306 -4.73 -5.08 4.87
N ARG A 307 -5.01 -5.09 3.55
CA ARG A 307 -4.26 -5.90 2.58
C ARG A 307 -2.79 -5.48 2.52
N TYR A 308 -2.48 -4.18 2.50
CA TYR A 308 -1.08 -3.70 2.55
C TYR A 308 -0.37 -4.04 3.86
N LYS A 309 -1.03 -3.90 5.01
CA LYS A 309 -0.45 -4.31 6.31
C LYS A 309 -0.17 -5.82 6.38
N LEU A 310 -1.04 -6.63 5.79
CA LEU A 310 -0.80 -8.07 5.69
C LEU A 310 0.31 -8.40 4.70
N ASP A 311 0.38 -7.71 3.57
CA ASP A 311 1.45 -7.87 2.58
C ASP A 311 2.83 -7.57 3.18
N GLU A 312 2.95 -6.49 3.95
CA GLU A 312 4.17 -6.14 4.71
C GLU A 312 4.60 -7.27 5.65
N ARG A 313 3.66 -7.77 6.48
CA ARG A 313 3.94 -8.88 7.41
C ARG A 313 4.35 -10.15 6.69
N VAL A 314 3.67 -10.48 5.59
CA VAL A 314 4.00 -11.63 4.75
C VAL A 314 5.40 -11.48 4.16
N PHE A 315 5.71 -10.31 3.60
CA PHE A 315 7.04 -10.02 3.04
C PHE A 315 8.14 -10.26 4.08
N HIS A 316 7.99 -9.70 5.28
CA HIS A 316 8.96 -9.90 6.37
C HIS A 316 9.06 -11.35 6.81
N GLN A 317 7.95 -12.08 6.97
CA GLN A 317 7.99 -13.48 7.37
C GLN A 317 8.65 -14.38 6.32
N ILE A 318 8.35 -14.17 5.03
CA ILE A 318 8.99 -14.89 3.93
C ILE A 318 10.48 -14.57 3.86
N ALA A 319 10.86 -13.29 3.99
CA ALA A 319 12.26 -12.88 4.06
C ALA A 319 12.97 -13.56 5.23
N ALA A 320 12.37 -13.57 6.41
CA ALA A 320 12.91 -14.21 7.60
C ALA A 320 13.15 -15.70 7.40
N SER A 321 12.18 -16.42 6.82
CA SER A 321 12.32 -17.84 6.48
C SER A 321 13.39 -18.10 5.42
N SER A 322 13.58 -17.21 4.45
CA SER A 322 14.61 -17.36 3.41
C SER A 322 16.05 -17.15 3.91
N PHE A 323 16.22 -16.50 5.07
CA PHE A 323 17.50 -16.24 5.71
C PHE A 323 17.87 -17.24 6.81
N ALA A 324 16.91 -18.07 7.23
CA ALA A 324 17.11 -19.16 8.19
C ALA A 324 17.90 -20.31 7.55
#